data_AF-A0A0R1R9Z3-F1
#
_entry.id   AF-A0A0R1R9Z3-F1
#
_cell.length_a   1.000
_cell.length_b   1.000
_cell.length_c   1.000
_cell.angle_alpha   90.00
_cell.angle_beta   90.00
_cell.angle_gamma   90.00
#
_symmetry.space_group_name_H-M   'P 1'
#
loop_
_entity.id
_entity.type
_entity.pdbx_description
1 polymer ?
#
loop_
_entity_poly.entity_id
_entity_poly.type
_entity_poly.pdbx_seq_one_letter_code
_entity_poly.pdbx_strand_id
1 'polypeptide(L)' 'MLAPVTAPAVNAEAKASKVIIAPHHGKKYHYSRGCRGLNHARRTKKVTLKWAKQHGYKLCGWEKGYH' A
#
# COMPACT_ATOMS: atom_id res chain seq x y z
N MET A 1 -18.52 -29.69 31.09
CA MET A 1 -17.29 -29.67 30.26
C MET A 1 -17.53 -28.65 29.15
N LEU A 2 -16.87 -27.49 29.21
CA LEU A 2 -17.10 -26.36 28.28
C LEU A 2 -16.25 -26.56 27.02
N ALA A 3 -16.87 -26.46 25.84
CA ALA A 3 -16.23 -26.69 24.55
C ALA A 3 -15.20 -25.60 24.19
N PRO A 4 -14.12 -25.93 23.45
CA PRO A 4 -13.22 -24.93 22.91
C PRO A 4 -13.91 -24.19 21.75
N VAL A 5 -14.14 -22.89 21.91
CA VAL A 5 -14.55 -22.03 20.79
C VAL A 5 -13.38 -21.89 19.82
N THR A 6 -13.37 -22.73 18.79
CA THR A 6 -12.45 -22.59 17.66
C THR A 6 -12.89 -21.37 16.87
N ALA A 7 -12.29 -20.21 17.13
CA ALA A 7 -12.47 -19.04 16.27
C ALA A 7 -11.92 -19.40 14.86
N PRO A 8 -12.72 -19.27 13.79
CA PRO A 8 -12.17 -19.41 12.45
C PRO A 8 -11.19 -18.25 12.23
N ALA A 9 -9.91 -18.58 12.13
CA ALA A 9 -8.90 -17.68 11.59
C ALA A 9 -9.36 -17.28 10.18
N VAL A 10 -9.76 -16.03 10.03
CA VAL A 10 -10.18 -15.42 8.77
C VAL A 10 -8.97 -15.30 7.83
N ASN A 11 -8.56 -16.42 7.23
CA ASN A 11 -7.67 -16.43 6.07
C ASN A 11 -8.49 -16.04 4.82
N ALA A 12 -9.08 -14.85 4.84
CA ALA A 12 -9.37 -14.14 3.62
C ALA A 12 -8.03 -13.61 3.11
N GLU A 13 -7.36 -14.40 2.28
CA GLU A 13 -6.22 -13.97 1.47
C GLU A 13 -6.72 -12.96 0.42
N ALA A 14 -7.19 -11.81 0.89
CA ALA A 14 -7.57 -10.70 0.05
C ALA A 14 -6.31 -10.32 -0.71
N LYS A 15 -6.33 -10.49 -2.04
CA LYS A 15 -5.25 -10.07 -2.94
C LYS A 15 -4.84 -8.64 -2.61
N ALA A 16 -3.80 -8.50 -1.79
CA ALA A 16 -3.41 -7.21 -1.27
C ALA A 16 -2.77 -6.45 -2.43
N SER A 17 -3.45 -5.41 -2.92
CA SER A 17 -2.89 -4.54 -3.96
C SER A 17 -1.56 -4.01 -3.47
N LYS A 18 -0.47 -4.39 -4.14
CA LYS A 18 0.87 -3.92 -3.80
C LYS A 18 1.05 -2.54 -4.41
N VAL A 19 1.54 -1.61 -3.60
CA VAL A 19 1.85 -0.24 -3.99
C VAL A 19 3.28 0.08 -3.63
N ILE A 20 3.81 1.10 -4.29
CA ILE A 20 5.16 1.60 -4.07
C ILE A 20 5.06 2.88 -3.26
N ILE A 21 5.80 2.95 -2.16
CA ILE A 21 5.93 4.16 -1.34
C ILE A 21 7.36 4.70 -1.45
N ALA A 22 7.50 6.02 -1.29
CA ALA A 22 8.80 6.68 -1.22
C ALA A 22 8.94 7.39 0.13
N PRO A 23 9.34 6.68 1.21
CA PRO A 23 9.29 7.21 2.58
C PRO A 23 10.13 8.48 2.78
N HIS A 24 11.20 8.67 1.99
CA HIS A 24 12.07 9.85 2.04
C HIS A 24 11.61 11.00 1.13
N HIS A 25 10.60 10.79 0.28
CA HIS A 25 10.07 11.79 -0.67
C HIS A 25 8.65 12.25 -0.35
N GLY A 26 8.04 11.67 0.69
CA GLY A 26 6.74 12.09 1.21
C GLY A 26 5.82 10.92 1.55
N LYS A 27 4.65 11.25 2.08
CA LYS A 27 3.61 10.28 2.44
C LYS A 27 2.70 9.97 1.25
N LYS A 28 3.28 9.56 0.12
CA LYS A 28 2.53 9.16 -1.08
C LYS A 28 2.80 7.71 -1.48
N TYR A 29 1.75 7.01 -1.90
CA TYR A 29 1.84 5.70 -2.53
C TYR A 29 1.51 5.81 -4.03
N HIS A 30 2.08 4.89 -4.80
CA HIS A 30 2.06 4.86 -6.25
C HIS A 30 1.77 3.44 -6.73
N TYR A 31 0.95 3.27 -7.76
CA TYR A 31 0.70 1.97 -8.37
C TYR A 31 1.82 1.61 -9.35
N SER A 32 2.41 2.60 -10.02
CA SER A 32 3.48 2.41 -10.99
C SER A 32 4.81 3.01 -10.53
N ARG A 33 5.93 2.37 -10.91
CA ARG A 33 7.27 2.93 -10.72
C ARG A 33 7.55 4.14 -11.63
N GLY A 34 6.82 4.26 -12.74
CA GLY A 34 6.99 5.34 -13.72
C GLY A 34 6.25 6.63 -13.37
N CYS A 35 5.62 6.72 -12.19
CA CYS A 35 4.94 7.94 -11.79
C CYS A 35 5.91 9.11 -11.75
N ARG A 36 5.54 10.27 -12.33
CA ARG A 36 6.35 11.51 -12.27
C ARG A 36 6.76 11.88 -10.84
N GLY A 37 5.89 11.60 -9.85
CA GLY A 37 6.19 11.83 -8.44
C GLY A 37 7.27 10.92 -7.85
N LEU A 38 7.65 9.84 -8.53
CA LEU A 38 8.76 8.95 -8.17
C LEU A 38 10.06 9.26 -8.92
N ASN A 39 10.08 10.17 -9.89
CA ASN A 39 11.27 10.40 -10.72
C ASN A 39 12.48 10.87 -9.89
N HIS A 40 12.24 11.62 -8.82
CA HIS A 40 13.27 12.03 -7.87
C HIS A 40 13.44 11.05 -6.70
N ALA A 41 12.53 10.08 -6.52
CA ALA A 41 12.54 9.16 -5.40
C ALA A 41 13.65 8.12 -5.54
N ARG A 42 14.78 8.38 -4.87
CA ARG A 42 15.93 7.47 -4.83
C ARG A 42 15.67 6.15 -4.10
N ARG A 43 14.75 6.16 -3.12
CA ARG A 43 14.42 5.00 -2.29
C ARG A 43 12.93 4.76 -2.31
N THR A 44 12.54 3.62 -2.90
CA THR A 44 11.16 3.16 -2.94
C THR A 44 11.02 1.81 -2.25
N LYS A 45 9.88 1.58 -1.58
CA LYS A 45 9.54 0.30 -0.96
C LYS A 45 8.20 -0.18 -1.50
N LYS A 46 8.09 -1.48 -1.79
CA LYS A 46 6.82 -2.11 -2.13
C LYS A 46 6.14 -2.56 -0.85
N VAL A 47 4.93 -2.06 -0.61
CA VAL A 47 4.10 -2.36 0.56
C VAL A 47 2.68 -2.68 0.11
N THR A 48 1.82 -3.15 1.00
CA THR A 48 0.40 -3.34 0.67
C THR A 48 -0.33 -2.00 0.74
N LEU A 49 -1.37 -1.84 -0.09
CA LEU A 49 -2.24 -0.66 -0.08
C LEU A 49 -2.85 -0.41 1.30
N LYS A 50 -3.23 -1.48 2.00
CA LYS A 50 -3.76 -1.41 3.36
C LYS A 50 -2.72 -0.82 4.32
N TRP A 51 -1.48 -1.33 4.29
CA TRP A 51 -0.40 -0.81 5.13
C TRP A 51 -0.12 0.66 4.82
N ALA A 52 -0.07 1.04 3.54
CA ALA A 52 0.16 2.42 3.11
C ALA A 52 -0.93 3.36 3.65
N LYS A 53 -2.20 3.00 3.50
CA LYS A 53 -3.33 3.77 4.03
C LYS A 53 -3.28 3.88 5.57
N GLN A 54 -2.99 2.78 6.26
CA GLN A 54 -2.85 2.75 7.73
C GLN A 54 -1.72 3.66 8.24
N HIS A 55 -0.62 3.77 7.48
CA HIS A 55 0.51 4.65 7.83
C HIS A 55 0.34 6.09 7.32
N GLY A 56 -0.86 6.44 6.83
CA GLY A 56 -1.18 7.80 6.37
C GLY A 56 -0.58 8.18 5.02
N TYR A 57 -0.17 7.20 4.20
CA TYR A 57 0.21 7.45 2.83
C TYR A 57 -1.04 7.70 1.97
N LYS A 58 -0.97 8.71 1.10
CA LYS A 58 -2.05 9.12 0.19
C LYS A 58 -1.70 8.76 -1.26
N LEU A 59 -2.70 8.62 -2.12
CA LEU A 59 -2.44 8.38 -3.55
C LEU A 59 -1.67 9.56 -4.15
N CYS A 60 -0.68 9.27 -4.98
CA CYS A 60 -0.01 10.32 -5.71
C CYS A 60 -0.96 11.00 -6.73
N GLY A 61 -1.13 12.31 -6.60
CA GLY A 61 -2.01 13.09 -7.48
C GLY A 61 -1.63 13.02 -8.96
N TRP A 62 -0.36 12.79 -9.27
CA TRP A 62 0.12 12.63 -10.65
C TRP A 62 -0.34 11.33 -11.31
N GLU A 63 -0.77 10.33 -10.54
CA GLU A 63 -1.33 9.10 -11.12
C GLU A 63 -2.77 9.28 -11.61
N LYS A 64 -3.47 10.36 -11.20
CA LYS A 64 -4.83 10.65 -11.67
C LYS A 64 -4.88 11.25 -13.08
N GLY A 65 -3.73 11.67 -13.64
CA GLY A 65 -3.65 12.33 -14.95
C GLY A 65 -3.15 11.44 -16.10
N TYR A 66 -3.04 10.12 -15.88
CA TYR A 66 -2.68 9.12 -16.89
C TYR A 66 -3.91 8.30 -17.34
N HIS A 67 -5.06 8.96 -17.47
CA HIS A 67 -6.29 8.37 -17.98
C HIS A 67 -6.88 9.26 -19.07
#